data_AF-A0A199V3H2-F1
#
_entry.id   AF-A0A199V3H2-F1
#
_cell.length_a   1.000
_cell.length_b   1.000
_cell.length_c   1.000
_cell.angle_alpha   90.00
_cell.angle_beta   90.00
_cell.angle_gamma   90.00
#
_symmetry.space_group_name_H-M   'P 1'
#
loop_
_entity.id
_entity.type
_entity.pdbx_description
1 polymer ?
#
loop_
_entity_poly.entity_id
_entity_poly.type
_entity_poly.pdbx_seq_one_letter_code
_entity_poly.pdbx_strand_id
1 'polypeptide(L)'
;RPNRRYFDAGDNVKFGFPMAFTTTLPLVSVVEYGSQLGAKNELWNALAAIRWGSDYLINAHPSPDVLYVEVGDGDSDHACWQRPEDMTTPRNSMNWFGLLHGSSTPPMTKPTSTTFKTEAMARPSEFSWDDKFVGAQTLVSKGKIPNDGAYWQYKNNADQFICSVAQKGTTTSSEPRRMLWWHPWNDFQYTTAALLVLTAHADHLASAGAPQGASIVSIKRDRNPVSCQGGFSSWFNKNEPNPNVIDGAIVGGPDANDGYTDSRSNYQQTEPATVTTAPFVGVLARIA
;
A
#
# COMPACT_ATOMS: atom_id res chain seq x y z
N ARG A 1 11.54 -4.74 24.64
CA ARG A 1 11.22 -6.15 24.33
C ARG A 1 11.44 -6.35 22.83
N PRO A 2 12.43 -7.16 22.39
CA PRO A 2 12.88 -7.23 20.99
C PRO A 2 11.81 -7.74 20.00
N ASN A 3 10.70 -8.31 20.49
CA ASN A 3 9.70 -8.99 19.67
C ASN A 3 8.33 -8.28 19.56
N ARG A 4 8.18 -6.98 19.88
CA ARG A 4 6.89 -6.25 19.71
C ARG A 4 6.92 -5.38 18.46
N ARG A 5 6.23 -5.76 17.39
CA ARG A 5 6.24 -5.08 16.07
C ARG A 5 4.89 -5.28 15.37
N TYR A 6 4.68 -4.69 14.20
CA TYR A 6 3.43 -4.83 13.45
C TYR A 6 3.05 -6.31 13.26
N PHE A 7 1.77 -6.60 13.46
CA PHE A 7 1.13 -7.73 12.82
C PHE A 7 0.73 -7.32 11.41
N ASP A 8 0.56 -8.29 10.52
CA ASP A 8 0.34 -8.01 9.11
C ASP A 8 -1.05 -7.43 8.83
N ALA A 9 -2.08 -8.07 9.39
CA ALA A 9 -3.48 -7.70 9.17
C ALA A 9 -4.34 -7.88 10.43
N GLY A 10 -5.49 -8.55 10.29
CA GLY A 10 -6.36 -8.93 11.41
C GLY A 10 -5.87 -10.16 12.19
N ASP A 11 -4.79 -10.79 11.72
CA ASP A 11 -4.11 -11.92 12.33
C ASP A 11 -2.97 -11.46 13.27
N ASN A 12 -2.22 -12.41 13.82
CA ASN A 12 -1.06 -12.12 14.66
C ASN A 12 0.26 -12.61 14.05
N VAL A 13 0.29 -12.98 12.78
CA VAL A 13 1.54 -13.36 12.11
C VAL A 13 2.33 -12.12 11.76
N LYS A 14 3.65 -12.27 11.72
CA LYS A 14 4.57 -11.23 11.26
C LYS A 14 5.21 -11.62 9.95
N PHE A 15 4.54 -11.29 8.86
CA PHE A 15 5.08 -11.50 7.53
C PHE A 15 6.09 -10.38 7.20
N GLY A 16 7.37 -10.76 7.08
CA GLY A 16 8.47 -9.82 6.90
C GLY A 16 8.43 -9.10 5.55
N PHE A 17 7.90 -9.74 4.52
CA PHE A 17 7.84 -9.17 3.16
C PHE A 17 6.83 -8.00 3.05
N PRO A 18 5.54 -8.17 3.39
CA PRO A 18 4.60 -7.05 3.43
C PRO A 18 4.95 -6.01 4.51
N MET A 19 5.59 -6.40 5.62
CA MET A 19 6.09 -5.45 6.61
C MET A 19 7.24 -4.58 6.08
N ALA A 20 8.15 -5.14 5.28
CA ALA A 20 9.22 -4.37 4.64
C ALA A 20 8.65 -3.33 3.67
N PHE A 21 7.64 -3.72 2.87
CA PHE A 21 6.90 -2.80 2.00
C PHE A 21 6.21 -1.69 2.81
N THR A 22 5.45 -2.07 3.83
CA THR A 22 4.76 -1.17 4.76
C THR A 22 5.71 -0.18 5.43
N THR A 23 6.95 -0.59 5.74
CA THR A 23 7.96 0.28 6.37
C THR A 23 8.56 1.26 5.35
N THR A 24 8.66 0.85 4.08
CA THR A 24 9.30 1.64 3.02
C THR A 24 8.43 2.81 2.55
N LEU A 25 7.11 2.64 2.48
CA LEU A 25 6.23 3.68 1.93
C LEU A 25 6.11 4.95 2.82
N PRO A 26 6.00 4.86 4.15
CA PRO A 26 6.09 6.02 5.03
C PRO A 26 7.47 6.68 4.96
N LEU A 27 8.55 5.91 4.78
CA LEU A 27 9.89 6.47 4.55
C LEU A 27 9.93 7.32 3.27
N VAL A 28 9.42 6.80 2.15
CA VAL A 28 9.27 7.58 0.91
C VAL A 28 8.41 8.82 1.17
N SER A 29 7.32 8.69 1.91
CA SER A 29 6.43 9.81 2.24
C SER A 29 7.13 10.91 3.05
N VAL A 30 7.98 10.55 4.00
CA VAL A 30 8.78 11.51 4.78
C VAL A 30 9.83 12.19 3.91
N VAL A 31 10.46 11.46 2.98
CA VAL A 31 11.43 12.02 2.03
C VAL A 31 10.77 13.04 1.10
N GLU A 32 9.58 12.73 0.58
CA GLU A 32 8.87 13.59 -0.37
C GLU A 32 8.11 14.75 0.31
N TYR A 33 7.48 14.47 1.45
CA TYR A 33 6.46 15.34 2.06
C TYR A 33 6.75 15.68 3.53
N GLY A 34 8.01 15.55 3.96
CA GLY A 34 8.40 15.81 5.35
C GLY A 34 8.04 17.21 5.85
N SER A 35 8.04 18.22 4.98
CA SER A 35 7.65 19.59 5.34
C SER A 35 6.15 19.72 5.61
N GLN A 36 5.31 19.04 4.84
CA GLN A 36 3.85 19.01 4.97
C GLN A 36 3.45 18.24 6.23
N LEU A 37 4.08 17.09 6.45
CA LEU A 37 3.96 16.32 7.70
C LEU A 37 4.36 17.16 8.92
N GLY A 38 5.46 17.91 8.82
CA GLY A 38 5.92 18.83 9.86
C GLY A 38 4.89 19.92 10.14
N ALA A 39 4.31 20.53 9.10
CA ALA A 39 3.28 21.56 9.23
C ALA A 39 1.99 21.06 9.91
N LYS A 40 1.73 19.75 9.88
CA LYS A 40 0.61 19.11 10.61
C LYS A 40 0.98 18.49 11.95
N ASN A 41 2.23 18.62 12.40
CA ASN A 41 2.77 17.94 13.57
C ASN A 41 2.73 16.40 13.49
N GLU A 42 2.69 15.85 12.28
CA GLU A 42 2.62 14.39 12.03
C GLU A 42 3.99 13.78 11.67
N LEU A 43 5.02 14.61 11.45
CA LEU A 43 6.35 14.12 11.08
C LEU A 43 6.92 13.16 12.14
N TRP A 44 6.71 13.46 13.42
CA TRP A 44 7.21 12.59 14.49
C TRP A 44 6.49 11.24 14.52
N ASN A 45 5.17 11.22 14.29
CA ASN A 45 4.39 9.99 14.20
C ASN A 45 4.84 9.14 13.01
N ALA A 46 5.07 9.76 11.84
CA ALA A 46 5.61 9.07 10.68
C ALA A 46 7.00 8.48 10.94
N LEU A 47 7.91 9.24 11.55
CA LEU A 47 9.25 8.76 11.94
C LEU A 47 9.18 7.65 12.99
N ALA A 48 8.27 7.73 13.95
CA ALA A 48 8.07 6.68 14.95
C ALA A 48 7.55 5.39 14.30
N ALA A 49 6.62 5.49 13.35
CA ALA A 49 6.11 4.36 12.60
C ALA A 49 7.20 3.68 11.75
N ILE A 50 8.04 4.48 11.07
CA ILE A 50 9.20 4.00 10.32
C ILE A 50 10.17 3.27 11.26
N ARG A 51 10.53 3.92 12.37
CA ARG A 51 11.46 3.35 13.36
C ARG A 51 10.94 2.02 13.90
N TRP A 52 9.63 1.94 14.17
CA TRP A 52 9.02 0.71 14.65
C TRP A 52 9.22 -0.45 13.66
N GLY A 53 8.92 -0.24 12.38
CA GLY A 53 9.14 -1.23 11.33
C GLY A 53 10.63 -1.54 11.09
N SER A 54 11.47 -0.51 10.99
CA SER A 54 12.89 -0.70 10.70
C SER A 54 13.63 -1.43 11.83
N ASP A 55 13.29 -1.15 13.08
CA ASP A 55 13.88 -1.85 14.22
C ASP A 55 13.51 -3.35 14.20
N TYR A 56 12.37 -3.75 13.62
CA TYR A 56 12.07 -5.17 13.38
C TYR A 56 13.02 -5.77 12.36
N LEU A 57 13.13 -5.12 11.19
CA LEU A 57 13.92 -5.62 10.06
C LEU A 57 15.40 -5.73 10.41
N ILE A 58 15.94 -4.77 11.18
CA ILE A 58 17.30 -4.82 11.69
C ILE A 58 17.49 -6.01 12.64
N ASN A 59 16.57 -6.23 13.58
CA ASN A 59 16.65 -7.37 14.49
C ASN A 59 16.46 -8.72 13.79
N ALA A 60 15.73 -8.74 12.67
CA ALA A 60 15.51 -9.91 11.85
C ALA A 60 16.74 -10.30 11.01
N HIS A 61 17.75 -9.43 10.91
CA HIS A 61 19.00 -9.65 10.18
C HIS A 61 20.21 -9.69 11.14
N PRO A 62 20.36 -10.75 11.97
CA PRO A 62 21.41 -10.79 13.00
C PRO A 62 22.82 -10.94 12.45
N SER A 63 22.99 -11.37 11.19
CA SER A 63 24.27 -11.51 10.51
C SER A 63 24.08 -11.40 8.98
N PRO A 64 25.15 -11.14 8.19
CA PRO A 64 25.06 -10.80 6.78
C PRO A 64 24.18 -11.72 5.91
N ASP A 65 24.16 -13.02 6.20
CA ASP A 65 23.48 -14.04 5.39
C ASP A 65 22.30 -14.71 6.10
N VAL A 66 21.87 -14.16 7.24
CA VAL A 66 20.74 -14.69 8.01
C VAL A 66 19.64 -13.63 8.06
N LEU A 67 18.52 -13.93 7.44
CA LEU A 67 17.32 -13.10 7.52
C LEU A 67 16.14 -13.95 8.01
N TYR A 68 15.55 -13.54 9.12
CA TYR A 68 14.24 -14.02 9.58
C TYR A 68 13.15 -13.28 8.83
N VAL A 69 12.25 -14.04 8.21
CA VAL A 69 11.22 -13.48 7.31
C VAL A 69 9.81 -13.69 7.86
N GLU A 70 9.65 -14.54 8.86
CA GLU A 70 8.34 -14.81 9.46
C GLU A 70 8.46 -15.12 10.95
N VAL A 71 7.48 -14.68 11.75
CA VAL A 71 7.33 -15.08 13.15
C VAL A 71 5.86 -15.39 13.44
N GLY A 72 5.57 -16.67 13.65
CA GLY A 72 4.20 -17.19 13.69
C GLY A 72 4.06 -18.34 12.70
N ASP A 73 2.98 -19.09 12.83
CA ASP A 73 2.57 -20.10 11.86
C ASP A 73 1.15 -19.73 11.43
N GLY A 74 0.96 -19.49 10.13
CA GLY A 74 -0.30 -18.96 9.59
C GLY A 74 -1.49 -19.86 9.90
N ASP A 75 -1.35 -21.17 9.69
CA ASP A 75 -2.44 -22.13 9.88
C ASP A 75 -2.93 -22.15 11.35
N SER A 76 -2.01 -22.26 12.30
CA SER A 76 -2.38 -22.29 13.73
C SER A 76 -2.85 -20.93 14.24
N ASP A 77 -2.30 -19.83 13.75
CA ASP A 77 -2.75 -18.48 14.11
C ASP A 77 -4.16 -18.21 13.59
N HIS A 78 -4.42 -18.54 12.31
CA HIS A 78 -5.72 -18.33 11.67
C HIS A 78 -6.79 -19.30 12.17
N ALA A 79 -6.41 -20.45 12.73
CA ALA A 79 -7.32 -21.35 13.44
C ALA A 79 -7.77 -20.80 14.81
N CYS A 80 -7.18 -19.71 15.31
CA CYS A 80 -7.44 -19.18 16.65
C CYS A 80 -7.77 -17.69 16.65
N TRP A 81 -9.04 -17.34 16.92
CA TRP A 81 -9.46 -15.94 17.05
C TRP A 81 -9.26 -15.43 18.48
N GLN A 82 -8.13 -14.79 18.75
CA GLN A 82 -7.73 -14.34 20.09
C GLN A 82 -7.07 -12.96 20.09
N ARG A 83 -6.94 -12.38 21.28
CA ARG A 83 -6.21 -11.11 21.45
C ARG A 83 -4.71 -11.37 21.33
N PRO A 84 -3.93 -10.44 20.74
CA PRO A 84 -2.48 -10.58 20.68
C PRO A 84 -1.81 -10.77 22.05
N GLU A 85 -2.40 -10.23 23.12
CA GLU A 85 -1.87 -10.35 24.48
C GLU A 85 -2.02 -11.76 25.07
N ASP A 86 -3.01 -12.51 24.58
CA ASP A 86 -3.44 -13.81 25.12
C ASP A 86 -3.01 -14.99 24.22
N MET A 87 -2.16 -14.74 23.21
CA MET A 87 -1.78 -15.75 22.23
C MET A 87 -1.19 -17.02 22.84
N THR A 88 -1.84 -18.16 22.56
CA THR A 88 -1.35 -19.49 22.95
C THR A 88 -0.81 -20.33 21.79
N THR A 89 -0.89 -19.83 20.55
CA THR A 89 -0.43 -20.54 19.35
C THR A 89 1.11 -20.54 19.27
N PRO A 90 1.73 -21.58 18.68
CA PRO A 90 3.18 -21.59 18.46
C PRO A 90 3.65 -20.38 17.64
N ARG A 91 4.75 -19.76 18.06
CA ARG A 91 5.31 -18.57 17.41
C ARG A 91 6.75 -18.78 16.96
N ASN A 92 6.94 -19.81 16.13
CA ASN A 92 8.25 -20.14 15.60
C ASN A 92 8.74 -19.04 14.65
N SER A 93 10.05 -18.78 14.67
CA SER A 93 10.68 -17.86 13.73
C SER A 93 11.21 -18.66 12.55
N MET A 94 10.85 -18.25 11.33
CA MET A 94 11.37 -18.85 10.10
C MET A 94 12.37 -17.92 9.43
N ASN A 95 13.52 -18.47 9.06
CA ASN A 95 14.50 -17.76 8.24
C ASN A 95 14.29 -18.06 6.75
N TRP A 96 14.88 -17.23 5.89
CA TRP A 96 14.78 -17.35 4.45
C TRP A 96 15.06 -18.78 3.95
N PHE A 97 16.11 -19.43 4.45
CA PHE A 97 16.43 -20.81 4.08
C PHE A 97 15.36 -21.81 4.50
N GLY A 98 14.79 -21.66 5.70
CA GLY A 98 13.69 -22.50 6.20
C GLY A 98 12.42 -22.34 5.38
N LEU A 99 12.08 -21.11 4.97
CA LEU A 99 10.92 -20.85 4.10
C LEU A 99 11.05 -21.57 2.75
N LEU A 100 12.21 -21.45 2.09
CA LEU A 100 12.45 -22.06 0.78
C LEU A 100 12.37 -23.59 0.75
N HIS A 101 12.61 -24.25 1.89
CA HIS A 101 12.64 -25.72 1.98
C HIS A 101 11.46 -26.32 2.76
N GLY A 102 10.69 -25.50 3.48
CA GLY A 102 9.54 -25.91 4.27
C GLY A 102 8.18 -25.65 3.63
N SER A 103 8.10 -24.76 2.62
CA SER A 103 6.82 -24.43 1.97
C SER A 103 6.48 -25.35 0.80
N SER A 104 5.20 -25.72 0.65
CA SER A 104 4.67 -26.34 -0.58
C SER A 104 4.63 -25.37 -1.78
N THR A 105 4.85 -24.07 -1.54
CA THR A 105 5.10 -23.08 -2.59
C THR A 105 6.53 -23.21 -3.10
N PRO A 106 6.78 -23.10 -4.42
CA PRO A 106 8.14 -23.17 -4.94
C PRO A 106 9.03 -22.12 -4.26
N PRO A 107 10.28 -22.46 -3.89
CA PRO A 107 11.21 -21.47 -3.37
C PRO A 107 11.31 -20.30 -4.34
N MET A 108 11.18 -19.05 -3.84
CA MET A 108 11.57 -17.86 -4.60
C MET A 108 13.04 -18.02 -4.97
N THR A 109 13.29 -18.38 -6.22
CA THR A 109 14.64 -18.45 -6.75
C THR A 109 15.17 -17.03 -6.80
N LYS A 110 16.40 -16.82 -6.30
CA LYS A 110 17.06 -15.52 -6.41
C LYS A 110 17.02 -15.12 -7.89
N PRO A 111 16.33 -14.03 -8.27
CA PRO A 111 16.24 -13.65 -9.65
C PRO A 111 17.65 -13.39 -10.18
N THR A 112 17.96 -13.94 -11.35
CA THR A 112 19.23 -13.62 -12.00
C THR A 112 19.24 -12.13 -12.36
N SER A 113 20.43 -11.54 -12.50
CA SER A 113 20.52 -10.14 -12.97
C SER A 113 19.78 -9.93 -14.31
N THR A 114 19.63 -10.98 -15.13
CA THR A 114 18.90 -10.93 -16.40
C THR A 114 17.40 -10.93 -16.16
N THR A 115 16.88 -11.83 -15.32
CA THR A 115 15.46 -11.90 -14.95
C THR A 115 14.99 -10.57 -14.37
N PHE A 116 15.74 -10.02 -13.40
CA PHE A 116 15.40 -8.75 -12.76
C PHE A 116 15.37 -7.58 -13.76
N LYS A 117 16.32 -7.55 -14.72
CA LYS A 117 16.32 -6.53 -15.78
C LYS A 117 15.08 -6.65 -16.67
N THR A 118 14.72 -7.87 -17.07
CA THR A 118 13.55 -8.11 -17.91
C THR A 118 12.26 -7.68 -17.21
N GLU A 119 12.10 -8.05 -15.94
CA GLU A 119 10.93 -7.68 -15.13
C GLU A 119 10.87 -6.16 -14.88
N ALA A 120 12.01 -5.53 -14.57
CA ALA A 120 12.08 -4.07 -14.40
C ALA A 120 11.74 -3.30 -15.70
N MET A 121 11.94 -3.90 -16.86
CA MET A 121 11.59 -3.34 -18.17
C MET A 121 10.15 -3.67 -18.60
N ALA A 122 9.46 -4.57 -17.88
CA ALA A 122 8.07 -4.90 -18.14
C ALA A 122 7.16 -3.70 -17.85
N ARG A 123 6.05 -3.63 -18.59
CA ARG A 123 5.00 -2.63 -18.36
C ARG A 123 4.26 -3.05 -17.09
N PRO A 124 4.25 -2.20 -16.04
CA PRO A 124 3.61 -2.57 -14.79
C PRO A 124 2.08 -2.52 -14.93
N SER A 125 1.42 -3.44 -14.24
CA SER A 125 -0.05 -3.51 -14.13
C SER A 125 -0.57 -3.08 -12.76
N GLU A 126 0.28 -3.09 -11.73
CA GLU A 126 -0.07 -2.74 -10.35
C GLU A 126 1.13 -2.18 -9.57
N PHE A 127 0.86 -1.65 -8.38
CA PHE A 127 1.87 -1.37 -7.35
C PHE A 127 1.41 -2.01 -6.05
N SER A 128 2.21 -2.91 -5.49
CA SER A 128 1.81 -3.72 -4.34
C SER A 128 3.02 -4.20 -3.53
N TRP A 129 2.75 -4.88 -2.42
CA TRP A 129 3.78 -5.56 -1.64
C TRP A 129 4.45 -6.72 -2.41
N ASP A 130 3.95 -7.09 -3.60
CA ASP A 130 4.52 -8.09 -4.49
C ASP A 130 5.16 -7.46 -5.75
N ASP A 131 4.52 -6.48 -6.39
CA ASP A 131 5.07 -5.75 -7.55
C ASP A 131 5.47 -4.29 -7.22
N LYS A 132 6.77 -4.01 -7.33
CA LYS A 132 7.37 -2.71 -6.95
C LYS A 132 7.88 -1.93 -8.16
N PHE A 133 7.73 -2.48 -9.36
CA PHE A 133 8.42 -1.96 -10.54
C PHE A 133 7.94 -0.57 -10.89
N VAL A 134 6.63 -0.29 -10.83
CA VAL A 134 6.14 1.06 -11.13
C VAL A 134 6.61 2.11 -10.12
N GLY A 135 6.74 1.75 -8.84
CA GLY A 135 7.31 2.62 -7.82
C GLY A 135 8.77 2.96 -8.12
N ALA A 136 9.58 1.94 -8.44
CA ALA A 136 10.97 2.12 -8.83
C ALA A 136 11.12 2.93 -10.13
N GLN A 137 10.32 2.63 -11.15
CA GLN A 137 10.28 3.34 -12.42
C GLN A 137 9.89 4.82 -12.22
N THR A 138 8.95 5.11 -11.31
CA THR A 138 8.55 6.48 -10.94
C THR A 138 9.65 7.24 -10.23
N LEU A 139 10.41 6.60 -9.34
CA LEU A 139 11.56 7.25 -8.69
C LEU A 139 12.69 7.55 -9.69
N VAL A 140 12.97 6.60 -10.58
CA VAL A 140 13.98 6.78 -11.63
C VAL A 140 13.59 7.90 -12.59
N SER A 141 12.30 8.03 -12.92
CA SER A 141 11.82 9.07 -13.84
C SER A 141 11.93 10.48 -13.27
N LYS A 142 12.17 10.66 -11.96
CA LYS A 142 12.39 11.98 -11.35
C LYS A 142 13.66 12.67 -11.83
N GLY A 143 14.63 11.92 -12.35
CA GLY A 143 15.86 12.47 -12.91
C GLY A 143 15.65 13.17 -14.25
N LYS A 144 16.66 13.92 -14.73
CA LYS A 144 16.70 14.35 -16.12
C LYS A 144 17.04 13.14 -16.99
N ILE A 145 16.01 12.52 -17.56
CA ILE A 145 16.15 11.30 -18.36
C ILE A 145 16.28 11.66 -19.85
N PRO A 146 17.35 11.19 -20.53
CA PRO A 146 17.45 11.28 -22.00
C PRO A 146 16.27 10.62 -22.70
N ASN A 147 15.96 11.03 -23.93
CA ASN A 147 14.85 10.47 -24.72
C ASN A 147 15.19 9.11 -25.38
N ASP A 148 16.10 8.34 -24.78
CA ASP A 148 16.58 7.06 -25.28
C ASP A 148 17.04 6.13 -24.14
N GLY A 149 17.22 4.84 -24.48
CA GLY A 149 17.75 3.83 -23.57
C GLY A 149 16.78 3.36 -22.47
N ALA A 150 17.30 2.58 -21.53
CA ALA A 150 16.51 1.90 -20.50
C ALA A 150 15.81 2.88 -19.53
N TYR A 151 16.45 4.00 -19.22
CA TYR A 151 15.87 5.01 -18.34
C TYR A 151 14.63 5.67 -18.95
N TRP A 152 14.66 5.95 -20.26
CA TRP A 152 13.47 6.43 -20.98
C TRP A 152 12.35 5.41 -20.93
N GLN A 153 12.66 4.12 -21.08
CA GLN A 153 11.67 3.05 -21.00
C GLN A 153 11.02 2.96 -19.62
N TYR A 154 11.78 3.15 -18.53
CA TYR A 154 11.22 3.23 -17.18
C TYR A 154 10.26 4.40 -17.02
N LYS A 155 10.65 5.58 -17.52
CA LYS A 155 9.75 6.74 -17.54
C LYS A 155 8.48 6.42 -18.34
N ASN A 156 8.61 5.90 -19.55
CA ASN A 156 7.47 5.56 -20.40
C ASN A 156 6.54 4.54 -19.73
N ASN A 157 7.08 3.51 -19.08
CA ASN A 157 6.29 2.52 -18.35
C ASN A 157 5.52 3.15 -17.17
N ALA A 158 6.16 4.02 -16.40
CA ALA A 158 5.51 4.79 -15.34
C ALA A 158 4.41 5.69 -15.89
N ASP A 159 4.68 6.46 -16.95
CA ASP A 159 3.69 7.33 -17.60
C ASP A 159 2.48 6.52 -18.09
N GLN A 160 2.69 5.33 -18.68
CA GLN A 160 1.64 4.45 -19.17
C GLN A 160 0.76 3.90 -18.04
N PHE A 161 1.36 3.54 -16.91
CA PHE A 161 0.62 3.15 -15.72
C PHE A 161 -0.22 4.30 -15.19
N ILE A 162 0.37 5.50 -15.07
CA ILE A 162 -0.34 6.71 -14.64
C ILE A 162 -1.50 7.05 -15.58
N CYS A 163 -1.31 6.92 -16.90
CA CYS A 163 -2.37 7.13 -17.87
C CYS A 163 -3.51 6.11 -17.71
N SER A 164 -3.20 4.86 -17.35
CA SER A 164 -4.20 3.83 -17.08
C SER A 164 -4.98 4.15 -15.79
N VAL A 165 -4.28 4.45 -14.69
CA VAL A 165 -4.87 4.85 -13.40
C VAL A 165 -5.75 6.10 -13.55
N ALA A 166 -5.27 7.10 -14.29
CA ALA A 166 -6.03 8.32 -14.56
C ALA A 166 -7.17 8.13 -15.56
N GLN A 167 -7.37 6.92 -16.11
CA GLN A 167 -8.34 6.61 -17.15
C GLN A 167 -8.19 7.50 -18.41
N LYS A 168 -6.96 7.90 -18.72
CA LYS A 168 -6.59 8.73 -19.88
C LYS A 168 -5.87 7.94 -20.99
N GLY A 169 -5.66 6.64 -20.81
CA GLY A 169 -5.00 5.73 -21.77
C GLY A 169 -5.96 4.80 -22.53
N THR A 170 -5.42 4.03 -23.48
CA THR A 170 -6.19 3.13 -24.37
C THR A 170 -6.38 1.70 -23.86
N THR A 171 -5.93 1.37 -22.65
CA THR A 171 -5.98 -0.01 -22.12
C THR A 171 -6.49 -0.08 -20.67
N THR A 172 -7.48 -0.99 -20.52
CA THR A 172 -8.04 -1.65 -19.33
C THR A 172 -8.87 -0.86 -18.31
N SER A 173 -10.12 -0.57 -18.69
CA SER A 173 -11.36 -0.88 -17.95
C SER A 173 -12.51 -0.34 -18.80
N SER A 174 -13.27 -1.21 -19.45
CA SER A 174 -14.36 -0.85 -20.37
C SER A 174 -15.64 -0.38 -19.68
N GLU A 175 -15.57 0.02 -18.41
CA GLU A 175 -16.70 0.60 -17.69
C GLU A 175 -16.24 1.85 -16.94
N PRO A 176 -16.93 3.01 -17.08
CA PRO A 176 -16.68 4.19 -16.28
C PRO A 176 -17.07 3.91 -14.83
N ARG A 177 -16.16 3.26 -14.09
CA ARG A 177 -16.32 2.98 -12.67
C ARG A 177 -15.91 4.20 -11.87
N ARG A 178 -16.66 4.48 -10.79
CA ARG A 178 -16.35 5.58 -9.87
C ARG A 178 -15.07 5.30 -9.07
N MET A 179 -14.65 4.04 -9.03
CA MET A 179 -13.49 3.55 -8.31
C MET A 179 -12.66 2.61 -9.20
N LEU A 180 -11.33 2.67 -9.07
CA LEU A 180 -10.44 1.72 -9.70
C LEU A 180 -10.51 0.38 -8.95
N TRP A 181 -10.37 -0.73 -9.67
CA TRP A 181 -10.49 -2.09 -9.11
C TRP A 181 -9.51 -3.01 -9.82
N TRP A 182 -8.70 -3.74 -9.05
CA TRP A 182 -7.68 -4.68 -9.53
C TRP A 182 -8.02 -6.13 -9.16
N HIS A 183 -8.34 -6.37 -7.89
CA HIS A 183 -8.44 -7.73 -7.34
C HIS A 183 -9.59 -7.87 -6.35
N PRO A 184 -10.16 -9.08 -6.19
CA PRO A 184 -11.27 -9.31 -5.26
C PRO A 184 -10.87 -9.31 -3.78
N TRP A 185 -9.57 -9.35 -3.47
CA TRP A 185 -9.03 -9.42 -2.13
C TRP A 185 -8.35 -8.11 -1.75
N ASN A 186 -8.93 -7.38 -0.79
CA ASN A 186 -8.35 -6.15 -0.24
C ASN A 186 -7.96 -5.16 -1.34
N ASP A 187 -8.92 -4.81 -2.21
CA ASP A 187 -8.69 -3.97 -3.40
C ASP A 187 -8.09 -2.60 -3.04
N PHE A 188 -8.46 -2.05 -1.89
CA PHE A 188 -7.95 -0.77 -1.42
C PHE A 188 -6.44 -0.75 -1.24
N GLN A 189 -5.77 -1.89 -1.07
CA GLN A 189 -4.30 -1.91 -1.05
C GLN A 189 -3.73 -1.44 -2.39
N TYR A 190 -4.35 -1.82 -3.51
CA TYR A 190 -3.91 -1.46 -4.85
C TYR A 190 -4.32 -0.03 -5.19
N THR A 191 -5.54 0.36 -4.82
CA THR A 191 -6.06 1.71 -5.08
C THR A 191 -5.26 2.78 -4.31
N THR A 192 -4.96 2.56 -3.04
CA THR A 192 -4.15 3.50 -2.24
C THR A 192 -2.70 3.55 -2.71
N ALA A 193 -2.11 2.41 -3.08
CA ALA A 193 -0.76 2.33 -3.65
C ALA A 193 -0.66 3.04 -5.02
N ALA A 194 -1.63 2.82 -5.91
CA ALA A 194 -1.71 3.50 -7.20
C ALA A 194 -1.87 5.03 -7.03
N LEU A 195 -2.66 5.46 -6.05
CA LEU A 195 -2.85 6.87 -5.73
C LEU A 195 -1.57 7.53 -5.22
N LEU A 196 -0.76 6.83 -4.42
CA LEU A 196 0.55 7.31 -4.00
C LEU A 196 1.49 7.52 -5.20
N VAL A 197 1.53 6.56 -6.13
CA VAL A 197 2.34 6.65 -7.36
C VAL A 197 1.88 7.82 -8.23
N LEU A 198 0.57 7.97 -8.43
CA LEU A 198 -0.03 9.09 -9.15
C LEU A 198 0.35 10.45 -8.55
N THR A 199 0.27 10.53 -7.22
CA THR A 199 0.58 11.75 -6.47
C THR A 199 2.05 12.14 -6.61
N ALA A 200 2.96 11.18 -6.40
CA ALA A 200 4.40 11.40 -6.56
C ALA A 200 4.78 11.76 -8.00
N HIS A 201 4.09 11.17 -8.99
CA HIS A 201 4.31 11.47 -10.39
C HIS A 201 3.77 12.87 -10.78
N ALA A 202 2.61 13.27 -10.26
CA ALA A 202 2.04 14.59 -10.50
C ALA A 202 2.97 15.71 -9.99
N ASP A 203 3.62 15.52 -8.85
CA ASP A 203 4.61 16.47 -8.33
C ASP A 203 5.86 16.56 -9.20
N HIS A 204 6.33 15.42 -9.71
CA HIS A 204 7.42 15.41 -10.66
C HIS A 204 7.06 16.24 -11.91
N LEU A 205 5.88 16.03 -12.50
CA LEU A 205 5.41 16.82 -13.65
C LEU A 205 5.26 18.31 -13.33
N ALA A 206 4.76 18.65 -12.14
CA ALA A 206 4.63 20.03 -11.70
C ALA A 206 6.01 20.72 -11.54
N SER A 207 7.00 19.99 -11.02
CA SER A 207 8.39 20.48 -10.90
C SER A 207 9.11 20.63 -12.25
N ALA A 208 8.64 19.90 -13.28
CA ALA A 208 9.18 19.93 -14.64
C ALA A 208 8.51 20.96 -15.57
N GLY A 209 7.55 21.76 -15.07
CA GLY A 209 6.90 22.84 -15.83
C GLY A 209 5.71 22.41 -16.70
N ALA A 210 5.06 21.27 -16.42
CA ALA A 210 3.85 20.84 -17.14
C ALA A 210 2.56 21.49 -16.56
N PRO A 211 1.59 21.93 -17.40
CA PRO A 211 0.30 22.44 -16.92
C PRO A 211 -0.53 21.35 -16.23
N GLN A 212 -1.09 21.68 -15.06
CA GLN A 212 -1.96 20.81 -14.27
C GLN A 212 -3.35 20.70 -14.93
N GLY A 213 -3.66 19.53 -15.50
CA GLY A 213 -4.97 19.20 -16.04
C GLY A 213 -5.73 18.24 -15.14
N ALA A 214 -6.55 18.77 -14.22
CA ALA A 214 -7.58 18.03 -13.51
C ALA A 214 -8.98 18.48 -13.97
N SER A 215 -9.89 17.52 -14.18
CA SER A 215 -11.26 17.75 -14.63
C SER A 215 -12.19 18.02 -13.45
N ILE A 216 -12.84 19.19 -13.41
CA ILE A 216 -14.30 19.43 -13.23
C ILE A 216 -14.56 20.95 -13.09
N VAL A 217 -15.78 21.40 -13.38
CA VAL A 217 -16.11 22.81 -13.63
C VAL A 217 -16.26 23.65 -12.34
N SER A 218 -15.74 24.89 -12.38
CA SER A 218 -15.83 25.88 -11.31
C SER A 218 -17.26 26.23 -10.88
N ILE A 219 -17.49 26.45 -9.58
CA ILE A 219 -18.72 27.01 -8.98
C ILE A 219 -19.12 28.39 -9.53
N LYS A 220 -18.21 29.04 -10.28
CA LYS A 220 -18.51 30.25 -11.05
C LYS A 220 -19.29 29.96 -12.35
N ARG A 221 -19.40 28.69 -12.76
CA ARG A 221 -20.12 28.20 -13.96
C ARG A 221 -21.41 27.43 -13.63
N ASP A 222 -21.51 26.79 -12.46
CA ASP A 222 -22.75 26.17 -11.94
C ASP A 222 -22.84 26.43 -10.42
N ARG A 223 -24.01 26.87 -9.96
CA ARG A 223 -24.23 27.39 -8.59
C ARG A 223 -25.07 26.46 -7.72
N ASN A 224 -25.47 25.28 -8.20
CA ASN A 224 -26.35 24.39 -7.45
C ASN A 224 -25.62 23.78 -6.23
N PRO A 225 -26.09 24.02 -4.99
CA PRO A 225 -25.46 23.48 -3.79
C PRO A 225 -25.73 21.99 -3.61
N VAL A 226 -24.73 21.25 -3.14
CA VAL A 226 -24.89 19.92 -2.55
C VAL A 226 -24.90 20.09 -1.03
N SER A 227 -26.00 19.70 -0.37
CA SER A 227 -26.20 19.96 1.06
C SER A 227 -25.52 18.94 1.98
N CYS A 228 -25.01 19.42 3.11
CA CYS A 228 -24.16 18.70 4.07
C CYS A 228 -24.92 17.73 5.03
N GLN A 229 -26.26 17.82 5.13
CA GLN A 229 -27.01 17.15 6.21
C GLN A 229 -27.69 15.81 5.87
N GLY A 230 -27.51 15.27 4.66
CA GLY A 230 -28.14 13.99 4.27
C GLY A 230 -27.49 12.72 4.85
N GLY A 231 -26.29 12.83 5.42
CA GLY A 231 -25.52 11.66 5.90
C GLY A 231 -25.75 11.29 7.37
N PHE A 232 -26.26 12.19 8.19
CA PHE A 232 -26.26 12.01 9.65
C PHE A 232 -27.55 11.38 10.21
N SER A 233 -28.66 11.39 9.47
CA SER A 233 -29.97 10.93 9.97
C SER A 233 -30.30 9.47 9.67
N SER A 234 -29.40 8.71 9.02
CA SER A 234 -29.77 7.41 8.42
C SER A 234 -28.85 6.22 8.76
N TRP A 235 -27.71 6.43 9.43
CA TRP A 235 -26.72 5.37 9.72
C TRP A 235 -26.47 5.10 11.20
N PHE A 236 -27.14 5.82 12.11
CA PHE A 236 -26.76 5.89 13.51
C PHE A 236 -27.52 4.94 14.46
N ASN A 237 -28.14 3.84 14.01
CA ASN A 237 -28.84 2.92 14.95
C ASN A 237 -28.79 1.41 14.61
N LYS A 238 -27.93 0.65 15.32
CA LYS A 238 -28.03 -0.73 15.93
C LYS A 238 -26.67 -1.47 15.91
N ASN A 239 -26.22 -2.32 16.86
CA ASN A 239 -26.27 -2.50 18.34
C ASN A 239 -25.47 -3.83 18.57
N GLU A 240 -24.14 -3.91 18.71
CA GLU A 240 -23.20 -3.15 19.56
C GLU A 240 -21.79 -3.00 18.89
N PRO A 241 -20.93 -2.08 19.36
CA PRO A 241 -19.61 -1.79 18.79
C PRO A 241 -18.56 -2.90 18.97
N ASN A 242 -17.52 -2.89 18.12
CA ASN A 242 -16.24 -3.51 18.48
C ASN A 242 -15.77 -2.94 19.83
N PRO A 243 -15.26 -3.77 20.76
CA PRO A 243 -14.87 -3.29 22.09
C PRO A 243 -13.71 -2.28 22.03
N ASN A 244 -12.97 -2.25 20.92
CA ASN A 244 -11.91 -1.29 20.63
C ASN A 244 -12.11 -0.70 19.21
N VAL A 245 -11.82 0.59 19.06
CA VAL A 245 -11.75 1.28 17.76
C VAL A 245 -10.30 1.28 17.28
N ILE A 246 -10.06 0.90 16.02
CA ILE A 246 -8.73 0.97 15.39
C ILE A 246 -8.73 2.19 14.46
N ASP A 247 -8.37 3.35 15.02
CA ASP A 247 -8.36 4.60 14.27
C ASP A 247 -7.34 4.58 13.13
N GLY A 248 -7.77 5.05 11.95
CA GLY A 248 -6.93 5.14 10.76
C GLY A 248 -6.78 3.84 9.96
N ALA A 249 -7.38 2.73 10.39
CA ALA A 249 -7.41 1.49 9.62
C ALA A 249 -8.24 1.66 8.34
N ILE A 250 -7.67 1.23 7.21
CA ILE A 250 -8.36 1.16 5.92
C ILE A 250 -8.67 -0.31 5.65
N VAL A 251 -9.96 -0.62 5.47
CA VAL A 251 -10.46 -1.96 5.12
C VAL A 251 -10.26 -2.28 3.64
N GLY A 252 -10.46 -3.54 3.26
CA GLY A 252 -10.28 -4.02 1.88
C GLY A 252 -11.10 -3.32 0.79
N GLY A 253 -12.26 -2.77 1.12
CA GLY A 253 -13.10 -2.01 0.18
C GLY A 253 -14.18 -2.85 -0.49
N PRO A 254 -14.96 -2.28 -1.43
CA PRO A 254 -16.07 -2.95 -2.08
C PRO A 254 -15.60 -3.96 -3.14
N ASP A 255 -16.54 -4.80 -3.60
CA ASP A 255 -16.34 -5.68 -4.75
C ASP A 255 -16.31 -4.91 -6.10
N ALA A 256 -16.15 -5.65 -7.19
CA ALA A 256 -16.06 -5.12 -8.55
C ALA A 256 -17.31 -4.35 -9.03
N ASN A 257 -18.43 -4.42 -8.30
CA ASN A 257 -19.71 -3.79 -8.61
C ASN A 257 -20.08 -2.70 -7.59
N ASP A 258 -19.09 -2.15 -6.86
CA ASP A 258 -19.26 -1.18 -5.78
C ASP A 258 -20.09 -1.72 -4.58
N GLY A 259 -20.24 -3.05 -4.48
CA GLY A 259 -20.94 -3.70 -3.38
C GLY A 259 -20.05 -3.83 -2.14
N TYR A 260 -20.52 -3.36 -0.98
CA TYR A 260 -19.81 -3.48 0.30
C TYR A 260 -20.69 -4.12 1.37
N THR A 261 -20.15 -5.13 2.05
CA THR A 261 -20.80 -5.79 3.20
C THR A 261 -19.90 -5.69 4.42
N ASP A 262 -20.34 -4.89 5.40
CA ASP A 262 -19.69 -4.75 6.70
C ASP A 262 -19.96 -5.99 7.58
N SER A 263 -19.18 -7.03 7.33
CA SER A 263 -19.16 -8.26 8.11
C SER A 263 -17.74 -8.63 8.48
N ARG A 264 -17.51 -8.95 9.75
CA ARG A 264 -16.20 -9.42 10.26
C ARG A 264 -15.73 -10.70 9.57
N SER A 265 -16.65 -11.55 9.11
CA SER A 265 -16.32 -12.77 8.38
C SER A 265 -15.98 -12.54 6.91
N ASN A 266 -16.18 -11.31 6.41
CA ASN A 266 -15.94 -10.93 5.03
C ASN A 266 -14.55 -10.30 4.86
N TYR A 267 -13.51 -11.08 5.16
CA TYR A 267 -12.12 -10.62 5.15
C TYR A 267 -11.69 -10.05 3.78
N GLN A 268 -12.32 -10.47 2.67
CA GLN A 268 -12.14 -9.86 1.34
C GLN A 268 -12.30 -8.33 1.33
N GLN A 269 -13.31 -7.83 2.04
CA GLN A 269 -13.73 -6.43 2.02
C GLN A 269 -13.45 -5.70 3.33
N THR A 270 -13.41 -6.42 4.45
CA THR A 270 -13.34 -5.82 5.79
C THR A 270 -12.01 -6.01 6.49
N GLU A 271 -11.07 -6.78 5.92
CA GLU A 271 -9.75 -6.96 6.52
C GLU A 271 -8.93 -5.67 6.45
N PRO A 272 -8.49 -5.11 7.59
CA PRO A 272 -7.49 -4.07 7.60
C PRO A 272 -6.10 -4.70 7.53
N ALA A 273 -5.24 -4.19 6.66
CA ALA A 273 -3.85 -4.61 6.56
C ALA A 273 -2.91 -3.41 6.56
N THR A 274 -1.68 -3.61 7.03
CA THR A 274 -0.71 -2.51 7.07
C THR A 274 -0.34 -2.03 5.67
N VAL A 275 -0.33 -2.94 4.69
CA VAL A 275 -0.08 -2.65 3.27
C VAL A 275 -1.14 -1.74 2.64
N THR A 276 -2.37 -1.72 3.19
CA THR A 276 -3.45 -0.85 2.72
C THR A 276 -3.30 0.57 3.25
N THR A 277 -2.88 0.71 4.51
CA THR A 277 -2.80 2.03 5.17
C THR A 277 -1.50 2.77 4.84
N ALA A 278 -0.38 2.06 4.74
CA ALA A 278 0.95 2.63 4.50
C ALA A 278 1.06 3.55 3.28
N PRO A 279 0.56 3.19 2.07
CA PRO A 279 0.62 4.08 0.92
C PRO A 279 -0.24 5.34 1.08
N PHE A 280 -1.37 5.23 1.78
CA PHE A 280 -2.31 6.34 1.93
C PHE A 280 -1.76 7.47 2.81
N VAL A 281 -0.87 7.16 3.75
CA VAL A 281 -0.14 8.17 4.54
C VAL A 281 0.57 9.18 3.64
N GLY A 282 1.22 8.72 2.56
CA GLY A 282 1.90 9.60 1.61
C GLY A 282 0.95 10.47 0.80
N VAL A 283 -0.22 9.92 0.43
CA VAL A 283 -1.28 10.69 -0.25
C VAL A 283 -1.79 11.80 0.66
N LEU A 284 -2.14 11.47 1.92
CA LEU A 284 -2.62 12.44 2.91
C LEU A 284 -1.57 13.50 3.21
N ALA A 285 -0.31 13.11 3.36
CA ALA A 285 0.80 14.03 3.57
C ALA A 285 0.94 15.06 2.44
N ARG A 286 0.68 14.66 1.19
CA ARG A 286 0.77 15.58 0.05
C ARG A 286 -0.37 16.60 -0.03
N ILE A 287 -1.57 16.23 0.41
CA ILE A 287 -2.75 17.11 0.33
C ILE A 287 -2.99 17.93 1.61
N ALA A 288 -2.18 17.72 2.63
CA ALA A 288 -2.20 18.42 3.92
C ALA A 288 -1.77 19.89 3.81
#